data_AF-A0A914XCU0-F1
#
_entry.id   AF-A0A914XCU0-F1
#
_cell.length_a   1.000
_cell.length_b   1.000
_cell.length_c   1.000
_cell.angle_alpha   90.00
_cell.angle_beta   90.00
_cell.angle_gamma   90.00
#
_symmetry.space_group_name_H-M   'P 1'
#
loop_
_entity.id
_entity.type
_entity.pdbx_description
1 polymer ?
#
loop_
_entity_poly.entity_id
_entity_poly.type
_entity_poly.pdbx_seq_one_letter_code
_entity_poly.pdbx_strand_id
1 'polypeptide(L)'
;MACVVKYYLVDNNIATLAWPTRSPDLKIMENVWHLLELHIYQNQLYSSHQEMIAAIQDAVQKTRPEVIRDLFKSIPSQFLKVVKADGAKID
;
A
#
# COMPACT_ATOMS: atom_id res chain seq x y z
N MET A 1 9.50 -22.02 1.45
CA MET A 1 9.32 -20.79 0.63
C MET A 1 9.91 -19.53 1.26
N ALA A 2 9.78 -19.29 2.58
CA ALA A 2 10.31 -18.07 3.21
C ALA A 2 11.84 -17.85 3.05
N CYS A 3 12.64 -18.92 3.01
CA CYS A 3 14.09 -18.82 2.82
C CYS A 3 14.47 -18.36 1.40
N VAL A 4 13.75 -18.85 0.38
CA VAL A 4 14.00 -18.52 -1.03
C VAL A 4 13.79 -17.03 -1.31
N VAL A 5 12.74 -16.44 -0.74
CA VAL A 5 12.47 -14.99 -0.87
C VAL A 5 13.58 -14.17 -0.21
N LYS A 6 14.06 -14.57 0.97
CA LYS A 6 15.17 -13.88 1.64
C LYS A 6 16.44 -13.91 0.80
N TYR A 7 16.80 -15.06 0.25
CA TYR A 7 17.96 -15.17 -0.64
C TYR A 7 17.80 -14.30 -1.89
N TYR A 8 16.64 -14.36 -2.55
CA TYR A 8 16.38 -13.52 -3.72
C TYR A 8 16.56 -12.02 -3.43
N LEU A 9 16.05 -11.53 -2.29
CA LEU A 9 16.21 -10.12 -1.91
C LEU A 9 17.68 -9.76 -1.69
N VAL A 10 18.45 -10.64 -1.04
CA VAL A 10 19.89 -10.45 -0.83
C VAL A 10 20.66 -10.49 -2.15
N ASP A 11 20.44 -11.51 -2.98
CA ASP A 11 21.12 -11.72 -4.26
C ASP A 11 20.87 -10.57 -5.25
N ASN A 12 19.70 -9.92 -5.17
CA ASN A 12 19.34 -8.78 -6.01
C ASN A 12 19.62 -7.42 -5.35
N ASN A 13 20.30 -7.38 -4.20
CA ASN A 13 20.61 -6.15 -3.46
C ASN A 13 19.36 -5.29 -3.14
N ILE A 14 18.23 -5.93 -2.86
CA ILE A 14 16.98 -5.25 -2.50
C ILE A 14 16.98 -4.98 -1.00
N ALA A 15 17.20 -3.72 -0.63
CA ALA A 15 17.11 -3.30 0.76
C ALA A 15 15.68 -3.37 1.29
N THR A 16 15.49 -3.99 2.46
CA THR A 16 14.19 -4.08 3.13
C THR A 16 14.15 -3.24 4.40
N LEU A 17 12.99 -2.65 4.70
CA LEU A 17 12.74 -1.98 5.97
C LEU A 17 12.24 -2.98 7.01
N ALA A 18 12.74 -2.89 8.25
CA ALA A 18 12.19 -3.64 9.38
C ALA A 18 10.81 -3.08 9.74
N TRP A 19 9.76 -3.73 9.24
CA TRP A 19 8.38 -3.30 9.44
C TRP A 19 7.81 -3.83 10.77
N PRO A 20 7.18 -3.00 11.61
CA PRO A 20 6.57 -3.46 12.84
C PRO A 20 5.38 -4.40 12.60
N THR A 21 5.25 -5.42 13.45
CA THR A 21 4.14 -6.38 13.39
C THR A 21 2.82 -5.68 13.71
N ARG A 22 1.72 -6.07 13.05
CA ARG A 22 0.36 -5.53 13.28
C ARG A 22 0.22 -4.01 13.10
N SER A 23 0.99 -3.41 12.19
CA SER A 23 0.88 -1.98 11.86
C SER A 23 0.26 -1.76 10.48
N PRO A 24 -1.06 -1.98 10.29
CA PRO A 24 -1.74 -1.63 9.06
C PRO A 24 -1.73 -0.12 8.82
N ASP A 25 -1.79 0.68 9.90
CA ASP A 25 -1.89 2.14 9.84
C ASP A 25 -0.64 2.81 9.24
N LEU A 26 0.48 2.09 9.16
CA LEU A 26 1.72 2.55 8.53
C LEU A 26 1.81 2.19 7.05
N LYS A 27 0.92 1.32 6.54
CA LYS A 27 1.08 0.73 5.20
C LYS A 27 0.54 1.67 4.13
N ILE A 28 1.47 2.25 3.37
CA ILE A 28 1.17 3.01 2.14
C ILE A 28 0.26 2.23 1.20
N MET A 29 0.49 0.93 1.05
CA MET A 29 -0.29 0.09 0.13
C MET A 29 -1.76 0.00 0.51
N GLU A 30 -2.11 -0.01 1.79
CA GLU A 30 -3.52 -0.01 2.23
C GLU A 30 -4.20 1.30 1.83
N ASN A 31 -3.50 2.44 1.95
CA ASN A 31 -4.01 3.73 1.50
C ASN A 31 -4.18 3.77 -0.04
N VAL A 32 -3.26 3.17 -0.79
CA VAL A 32 -3.39 3.04 -2.25
C VAL A 32 -4.58 2.14 -2.61
N TRP A 33 -4.74 0.99 -1.93
CA TRP A 33 -5.87 0.10 -2.17
C TRP A 33 -7.20 0.79 -1.89
N HIS A 34 -7.31 1.51 -0.77
CA HIS A 34 -8.51 2.28 -0.47
C HIS A 34 -8.85 3.30 -1.58
N LEU A 35 -7.85 4.01 -2.10
CA LEU A 35 -8.05 4.97 -3.19
C LEU A 35 -8.50 4.30 -4.50
N LEU A 36 -7.94 3.12 -4.81
CA LEU A 36 -8.34 2.35 -5.98
C LEU A 36 -9.74 1.77 -5.81
N GLU A 37 -10.07 1.23 -4.63
CA GLU A 37 -11.40 0.70 -4.31
C GLU A 37 -12.48 1.77 -4.45
N LEU A 38 -12.20 3.01 -4.02
CA LEU A 38 -13.11 4.13 -4.24
C LEU A 38 -13.38 4.39 -5.73
N HIS A 39 -12.40 4.20 -6.61
CA HIS A 39 -12.61 4.38 -8.06
C HIS A 39 -13.33 3.17 -8.70
N ILE A 40 -13.02 1.97 -8.24
CA ILE A 40 -13.55 0.70 -8.79
C ILE A 40 -15.01 0.52 -8.37
N TYR A 41 -15.33 0.72 -7.09
CA TYR A 41 -16.64 0.35 -6.54
C TYR A 41 -17.64 1.49 -6.44
N GLN A 42 -17.28 2.70 -6.89
CA GLN A 42 -18.10 3.89 -6.65
C GLN A 42 -19.53 3.82 -7.18
N ASN A 43 -19.85 2.93 -8.14
CA ASN A 43 -21.21 2.52 -8.56
C ASN A 43 -21.18 1.40 -9.63
N GLN A 44 -20.19 0.49 -9.60
CA GLN A 44 -20.02 -0.53 -10.64
C GLN A 44 -20.18 -1.96 -10.11
N LEU A 45 -20.97 -2.74 -10.85
CA LEU A 45 -21.03 -4.19 -10.75
C LEU A 45 -20.33 -4.76 -11.98
N TYR A 46 -19.30 -5.58 -11.75
CA TYR A 46 -18.57 -6.24 -12.82
C TYR A 46 -19.22 -7.59 -13.12
N SER A 47 -19.54 -7.81 -14.39
CA SER A 47 -20.17 -9.06 -14.85
C SER A 47 -19.13 -10.13 -15.19
N SER A 48 -17.85 -9.75 -15.28
CA SER A 48 -16.76 -10.68 -15.55
C SER A 48 -15.45 -10.28 -14.87
N HIS A 49 -14.58 -11.26 -14.67
CA HIS A 49 -13.22 -11.05 -14.17
C HIS A 49 -12.39 -10.14 -15.09
N GLN A 50 -12.56 -10.22 -16.41
CA GLN A 50 -11.84 -9.36 -17.36
C GLN A 50 -12.23 -7.89 -17.24
N GLU A 51 -13.53 -7.63 -17.07
CA GLU A 51 -14.06 -6.28 -16.87
C GLU A 51 -13.50 -5.65 -15.58
N MET A 52 -13.45 -6.43 -14.50
CA MET A 52 -12.86 -6.00 -13.23
C MET A 52 -11.35 -5.72 -13.37
N ILE A 53 -10.59 -6.57 -14.05
CA ILE A 53 -9.16 -6.33 -14.32
C ILE A 53 -8.97 -5.03 -15.11
N ALA A 54 -9.76 -4.81 -16.17
CA ALA A 54 -9.67 -3.61 -16.98
C ALA A 54 -9.94 -2.35 -16.15
N ALA A 55 -10.95 -2.38 -15.27
CA ALA A 55 -11.26 -1.28 -14.36
C ALA A 55 -10.13 -1.02 -13.34
N ILE A 56 -9.50 -2.07 -12.79
CA ILE A 56 -8.33 -1.92 -11.92
C ILE A 56 -7.17 -1.26 -12.67
N GLN A 57 -6.88 -1.70 -13.89
CA GLN A 57 -5.80 -1.13 -14.70
C GLN A 57 -6.05 0.34 -15.03
N ASP A 58 -7.29 0.69 -15.40
CA ASP A 58 -7.71 2.07 -15.63
C ASP A 58 -7.59 2.95 -14.37
N ALA A 59 -8.04 2.46 -13.21
CA ALA A 59 -7.91 3.15 -11.94
C ALA A 59 -6.43 3.40 -11.55
N VAL A 60 -5.57 2.40 -11.78
CA VAL A 60 -4.12 2.53 -11.56
C VAL A 60 -3.53 3.58 -12.51
N GLN A 61 -3.88 3.56 -13.80
CA GLN A 61 -3.38 4.52 -14.78
C GLN A 61 -3.83 5.96 -14.50
N LYS A 62 -5.06 6.13 -13.99
CA LYS A 62 -5.62 7.44 -13.60
C LYS A 62 -5.06 7.95 -12.27
N THR A 63 -4.44 7.07 -11.46
CA THR A 63 -3.84 7.47 -10.20
C THR A 63 -2.65 8.38 -10.45
N ARG A 64 -2.77 9.64 -10.00
CA ARG A 64 -1.72 10.64 -10.17
C ARG A 64 -0.46 10.25 -9.39
N PRO A 65 0.75 10.33 -9.98
CA PRO A 65 2.00 10.00 -9.29
C PRO A 65 2.22 10.80 -7.98
N GLU A 66 1.68 12.01 -7.89
CA GLU A 66 1.73 12.86 -6.71
C GLU A 66 1.07 12.20 -5.50
N VAL A 67 -0.02 11.46 -5.70
CA VAL A 67 -0.73 10.75 -4.63
C VAL A 67 0.19 9.74 -3.98
N ILE A 68 0.89 8.94 -4.78
CA ILE A 68 1.87 7.96 -4.28
C ILE A 68 3.00 8.69 -3.56
N ARG A 69 3.55 9.75 -4.16
CA ARG A 69 4.64 10.53 -3.56
C ARG A 69 4.26 11.12 -2.20
N ASP A 70 3.05 11.65 -2.07
CA ASP A 70 2.59 12.28 -0.84
C ASP A 70 2.31 11.23 0.25
N LEU A 71 1.83 10.05 -0.12
CA LEU A 71 1.75 8.91 0.81
C LEU A 71 3.14 8.53 1.35
N PHE A 72 4.16 8.45 0.48
CA PHE A 72 5.54 8.20 0.93
C PHE A 72 6.07 9.31 1.85
N LYS A 73 5.80 10.58 1.53
CA LYS A 73 6.18 11.71 2.39
C LYS A 73 5.46 11.71 3.74
N SER A 74 4.30 11.06 3.84
CA SER A 74 3.56 10.96 5.10
C SER A 74 4.12 9.90 6.06
N ILE A 75 4.93 8.96 5.59
CA ILE A 75 5.49 7.88 6.42
C ILE A 75 6.17 8.43 7.69
N PRO A 76 7.10 9.40 7.63
CA PRO A 76 7.82 9.84 8.83
C PRO A 76 6.90 10.43 9.89
N SER A 77 5.86 11.16 9.48
CA SER A 77 4.90 11.73 10.43
C SER A 77 4.01 10.66 11.06
N GLN A 78 3.64 9.61 10.31
CA GLN A 78 2.92 8.45 10.84
C GLN A 78 3.77 7.68 11.85
N PHE A 79 5.04 7.40 11.56
CA PHE A 79 5.95 6.78 12.54
C PHE A 79 6.08 7.62 13.81
N LEU A 80 6.16 8.95 13.68
CA LEU A 80 6.20 9.84 14.84
C LEU A 80 4.91 9.76 15.68
N LYS A 81 3.74 9.62 15.05
CA LYS A 81 2.48 9.40 15.78
C LYS A 81 2.53 8.09 16.57
N VAL A 82 3.03 7.00 15.98
CA VAL A 82 3.14 5.70 16.65
C VAL A 82 4.08 5.79 17.86
N VAL A 83 5.23 6.47 17.70
CA VAL A 83 6.16 6.69 18.82
C VAL A 83 5.49 7.50 19.94
N LYS A 84 4.74 8.56 19.60
CA LYS A 84 4.00 9.37 20.59
C LYS A 84 2.88 8.59 21.27
N ALA A 85 2.31 7.60 20.58
CA ALA A 85 1.30 6.69 21.11
C ALA A 85 1.90 5.49 21.87
N ASP A 86 3.22 5.48 22.12
CA ASP A 86 3.94 4.37 22.76
C ASP A 86 3.69 3.01 22.08
N GLY A 87 3.67 3.02 20.74
CA GLY A 87 3.41 1.83 19.94
C GLY A 87 1.92 1.45 19.81
N ALA A 88 1.00 2.20 20.43
CA ALA A 88 -0.43 2.01 20.23
C ALA A 88 -0.88 2.39 18.81
N LYS A 89 -2.08 1.92 18.45
CA LYS A 89 -2.73 2.22 17.17
C LYS A 89 -2.87 3.73 17.00
N ILE A 90 -2.65 4.20 15.77
CA ILE A 90 -2.88 5.60 15.37
C ILE A 90 -4.09 5.68 14.44
N ASP A 91 -4.80 6.80 14.49
CA ASP A 91 -5.90 7.13 13.58
C ASP A 91 -5.43 7.90 12.33
#